data_AF-A0A0D3K3E1-F1
#
_entry.id   AF-A0A0D3K3E1-F1
#
_cell.length_a   1.000
_cell.length_b   1.000
_cell.length_c   1.000
_cell.angle_alpha   90.00
_cell.angle_beta   90.00
_cell.angle_gamma   90.00
#
_symmetry.space_group_name_H-M   'P 1'
#
loop_
_entity.id
_entity.type
_entity.pdbx_description
1 polymer ?
#
loop_
_entity_poly.entity_id
_entity_poly.type
_entity_poly.pdbx_seq_one_letter_code
_entity_poly.pdbx_strand_id
1 'polypeptide(L)'
;MLGLGAPLVSFSLISSAPLTAALRLRAGHSQAAALAEEFQQNGAVVLRGFLSPSLLEKCRKVYDDALNQPVRRGAQVKYPDGTLYNPAIGHRTDDEAVLDMVNEVPFASTLAELWGSESVWFFDHELWWKRHGDSDNGRSAERSDTPFHQDSLAVPFRGLHVGLFWICFQPIPKENCLQVVKGSHRGPVYQLAPGTIFGMDPDEPMVPESVQPVMPMTEDERAHWEYCAWDLEPGDVVVVHPGTIHGSAPVSASCPERHTLVLRFVGDDCWFSKGAVYIRETREILQKAFLPSLHNDKGEYIYDKELRPGDHFSSFLSPQSLLLGPGVTAR
;
A
#
# COMPACT_ATOMS: atom_id res chain seq x y z
N MET A 1 0.81 13.84 18.89
CA MET A 1 -0.12 12.71 18.67
C MET A 1 -0.89 12.95 17.38
N LEU A 2 -0.38 12.45 16.25
CA LEU A 2 -1.11 12.48 14.98
C LEU A 2 -2.10 11.32 15.00
N GLY A 3 -3.39 11.65 14.98
CA GLY A 3 -4.44 10.70 14.64
C GLY A 3 -4.29 10.32 13.18
N LEU A 4 -3.42 9.35 12.89
CA LEU A 4 -3.68 8.40 11.83
C LEU A 4 -5.07 7.84 12.17
N GLY A 5 -6.10 8.37 11.52
CA GLY A 5 -7.47 7.88 11.70
C GLY A 5 -7.38 6.37 11.56
N ALA A 6 -7.70 5.68 12.64
CA ALA A 6 -7.56 4.24 12.71
C ALA A 6 -8.29 3.67 11.47
N PRO A 7 -7.63 2.88 10.60
CA PRO A 7 -8.36 2.24 9.53
C PRO A 7 -9.45 1.41 10.22
N LEU A 8 -10.71 1.68 9.90
CA LEU A 8 -11.75 0.67 10.10
C LEU A 8 -11.33 -0.45 9.16
N VAL A 9 -10.63 -1.44 9.71
CA VAL A 9 -10.16 -2.58 8.93
C VAL A 9 -11.39 -3.46 8.72
N SER A 10 -12.07 -3.25 7.61
CA SER A 10 -13.13 -4.13 7.15
C SER A 10 -12.53 -5.16 6.21
N PHE A 11 -12.21 -6.36 6.71
CA PHE A 11 -12.05 -7.49 5.80
C PHE A 11 -13.45 -7.95 5.41
N SER A 12 -13.94 -7.44 4.30
CA SER A 12 -15.20 -7.93 3.74
C SER A 12 -14.94 -9.16 2.89
N LEU A 13 -15.85 -10.14 2.99
CA LEU A 13 -15.87 -11.29 2.10
C LEU A 13 -16.02 -10.80 0.66
N ILE A 14 -14.97 -10.97 -0.14
CA ILE A 14 -15.11 -10.91 -1.58
C ILE A 14 -15.90 -12.17 -1.98
N SER A 15 -16.96 -12.00 -2.75
CA SER A 15 -17.83 -13.08 -3.22
C SER A 15 -17.03 -14.30 -3.68
N SER A 16 -17.47 -15.51 -3.30
CA SER A 16 -16.83 -16.80 -3.58
C SER A 16 -16.95 -17.24 -5.05
N ALA A 17 -16.91 -16.30 -5.99
CA ALA A 17 -16.80 -16.62 -7.40
C ALA A 17 -15.44 -17.31 -7.65
N PRO A 18 -15.40 -18.44 -8.38
CA PRO A 18 -14.15 -19.12 -8.69
C PRO A 18 -13.22 -18.14 -9.39
N LEU A 19 -11.94 -18.09 -8.98
CA LEU A 19 -10.93 -17.34 -9.71
C LEU A 19 -10.82 -17.91 -11.13
N THR A 20 -11.49 -17.30 -12.09
CA THR A 20 -11.05 -17.43 -13.48
C THR A 20 -9.65 -16.84 -13.56
N ALA A 21 -8.67 -17.64 -14.00
CA ALA A 21 -7.25 -17.34 -14.06
C ALA A 21 -6.97 -16.07 -14.92
N ALA A 22 -7.20 -14.89 -14.35
CA ALA A 22 -7.35 -13.66 -15.12
C ALA A 22 -6.01 -13.22 -15.72
N LEU A 23 -4.90 -13.45 -15.02
CA LEU A 23 -3.58 -13.13 -15.55
C LEU A 23 -3.19 -14.13 -16.63
N ARG A 24 -3.32 -15.44 -16.37
CA ARG A 24 -3.11 -16.50 -17.39
C ARG A 24 -3.99 -16.37 -18.63
N LEU A 25 -5.24 -15.92 -18.50
CA LEU A 25 -6.16 -15.73 -19.63
C LEU A 25 -5.78 -14.52 -20.49
N ARG A 26 -5.22 -13.47 -19.88
CA ARG A 26 -4.84 -12.23 -20.59
C ARG A 26 -3.42 -12.27 -21.15
N ALA A 27 -2.49 -12.86 -20.41
CA ALA A 27 -1.06 -12.86 -20.70
C ALA A 27 -0.57 -14.20 -21.31
N GLY A 28 -1.35 -15.27 -21.17
CA GLY A 28 -0.85 -16.63 -21.42
C GLY A 28 -0.01 -17.16 -20.26
N HIS A 29 0.16 -18.48 -20.18
CA HIS A 29 0.77 -19.14 -19.02
C HIS A 29 2.23 -18.76 -18.77
N SER A 30 3.05 -18.68 -19.82
CA SER A 30 4.47 -18.33 -19.71
C SER A 30 4.67 -16.87 -19.25
N GLN A 31 3.84 -15.95 -19.74
CA GLN A 31 3.91 -14.55 -19.33
C GLN A 31 3.44 -14.35 -17.89
N ALA A 32 2.39 -15.05 -17.46
CA ALA A 32 1.93 -15.04 -16.08
C ALA A 32 3.02 -15.54 -15.10
N ALA A 33 3.72 -16.63 -15.45
CA ALA A 33 4.83 -17.13 -14.66
C ALA A 33 6.00 -16.13 -14.58
N ALA A 34 6.34 -15.48 -15.69
CA ALA A 34 7.40 -14.46 -15.71
C ALA A 34 7.05 -13.24 -14.84
N LEU A 35 5.79 -12.79 -14.85
CA LEU A 35 5.34 -11.69 -13.98
C LEU A 35 5.39 -12.05 -12.50
N ALA A 36 5.03 -13.29 -12.15
CA ALA A 36 5.13 -13.80 -10.78
C ALA A 36 6.60 -13.86 -10.32
N GLU A 37 7.50 -14.37 -11.18
CA GLU A 37 8.94 -14.40 -10.90
C GLU A 37 9.51 -12.98 -10.74
N GLU A 38 9.15 -12.05 -11.62
CA GLU A 38 9.57 -10.64 -11.53
C GLU A 38 9.11 -10.01 -10.22
N PHE A 39 7.85 -10.21 -9.82
CA PHE A 39 7.33 -9.72 -8.55
C PHE A 39 8.08 -10.33 -7.36
N GLN A 40 8.34 -11.64 -7.34
CA GLN A 40 9.05 -12.31 -6.25
C GLN A 40 10.52 -11.89 -6.13
N GLN A 41 11.17 -11.57 -7.26
CA GLN A 41 12.55 -11.09 -7.27
C GLN A 41 12.64 -9.62 -6.86
N ASN A 42 11.82 -8.76 -7.48
CA ASN A 42 11.94 -7.31 -7.34
C ASN A 42 11.11 -6.76 -6.18
N GLY A 43 10.04 -7.45 -5.78
CA GLY A 43 9.00 -6.92 -4.89
C GLY A 43 8.07 -5.93 -5.59
N ALA A 44 8.18 -5.79 -6.92
CA ALA A 44 7.26 -5.00 -7.73
C ALA A 44 7.26 -5.47 -9.18
N VAL A 45 6.13 -5.29 -9.85
CA VAL A 45 5.93 -5.61 -11.27
C VAL A 45 4.91 -4.65 -11.89
N VAL A 46 5.01 -4.40 -13.20
CA VAL A 46 4.00 -3.64 -13.94
C VAL A 46 3.09 -4.59 -14.73
N LEU A 47 1.78 -4.41 -14.58
CA LEU A 47 0.76 -5.11 -15.35
C LEU A 47 0.29 -4.20 -16.48
N ARG A 48 0.69 -4.52 -17.71
CA ARG A 48 0.39 -3.72 -18.89
C ARG A 48 -1.05 -3.91 -19.36
N GLY A 49 -1.78 -2.82 -19.58
CA GLY A 49 -3.17 -2.83 -20.03
C GLY A 49 -4.10 -3.64 -19.10
N PHE A 50 -3.78 -3.68 -17.81
CA PHE A 50 -4.50 -4.48 -16.83
C PHE A 50 -5.95 -4.03 -16.65
N LEU A 51 -6.22 -2.72 -16.72
CA LEU A 51 -7.57 -2.20 -16.68
C LEU A 51 -8.00 -1.89 -18.11
N SER A 52 -9.05 -2.56 -18.59
CA SER A 52 -9.77 -2.08 -19.77
C SER A 52 -10.35 -0.69 -19.48
N PRO A 53 -10.70 0.11 -20.50
CA PRO A 53 -11.31 1.44 -20.27
C PRO A 53 -12.49 1.39 -19.29
N SER A 54 -13.36 0.39 -19.41
CA SER A 54 -14.50 0.19 -18.51
C SER A 54 -14.12 -0.16 -17.06
N LEU A 55 -13.04 -0.91 -16.83
CA LEU A 55 -12.57 -1.21 -15.48
C LEU A 55 -11.83 -0.01 -14.88
N LEU A 56 -11.08 0.73 -15.70
CA LEU A 56 -10.42 1.96 -15.28
C LEU A 56 -11.45 3.02 -14.85
N GLU A 57 -12.56 3.15 -15.57
CA GLU A 57 -13.68 4.03 -15.21
C GLU A 57 -14.28 3.68 -13.83
N LYS A 58 -14.37 2.39 -13.49
CA LYS A 58 -14.85 1.95 -12.16
C LYS A 58 -13.89 2.37 -11.05
N CYS A 59 -12.59 2.14 -11.22
CA CYS A 59 -11.57 2.63 -10.29
C CYS A 59 -11.60 4.16 -10.20
N ARG A 60 -11.80 4.85 -11.33
CA ARG A 60 -11.85 6.31 -11.41
C ARG A 60 -13.06 6.87 -10.66
N LYS A 61 -14.21 6.22 -10.77
CA LYS A 61 -15.42 6.60 -10.03
C LYS A 61 -15.18 6.54 -8.52
N VAL A 62 -14.61 5.44 -8.00
CA VAL A 62 -14.27 5.31 -6.56
C VAL A 62 -13.32 6.44 -6.13
N TYR A 63 -12.32 6.75 -6.95
CA TYR A 63 -11.39 7.85 -6.68
C TYR A 63 -12.10 9.21 -6.65
N ASP A 64 -12.90 9.54 -7.66
CA ASP A 64 -13.57 10.83 -7.78
C ASP A 64 -14.61 11.02 -6.67
N ASP A 65 -15.35 9.98 -6.31
CA ASP A 65 -16.33 10.04 -5.21
C ASP A 65 -15.63 10.31 -3.87
N ALA A 66 -14.55 9.57 -3.56
CA ALA A 66 -13.76 9.78 -2.35
C ALA A 66 -13.07 11.15 -2.33
N LEU A 67 -12.63 11.66 -3.48
CA LEU A 67 -11.96 12.96 -3.55
C LEU A 67 -12.95 14.11 -3.36
N ASN A 68 -14.07 14.10 -4.10
CA ASN A 68 -14.97 15.24 -4.23
C ASN A 68 -16.11 15.25 -3.22
N GLN A 69 -16.59 14.07 -2.82
CA GLN A 69 -17.70 13.91 -1.87
C GLN A 69 -17.39 12.82 -0.84
N PRO A 70 -16.28 12.93 -0.09
CA PRO A 70 -15.89 11.90 0.87
C PRO A 70 -16.97 11.71 1.94
N VAL A 71 -17.35 10.45 2.19
CA VAL A 71 -18.14 10.07 3.37
C VAL A 71 -17.36 10.34 4.65
N ARG A 72 -16.03 10.29 4.58
CA ARG A 72 -15.12 10.72 5.65
C ARG A 72 -13.96 11.53 5.08
N ARG A 73 -13.80 12.76 5.55
CA ARG A 73 -12.62 13.58 5.26
C ARG A 73 -11.45 13.15 6.13
N GLY A 74 -10.28 13.02 5.51
CA GLY A 74 -9.05 12.75 6.23
C GLY A 74 -8.35 14.02 6.73
N ALA A 75 -7.22 13.85 7.39
CA ALA A 75 -6.46 14.94 7.96
C ALA A 75 -5.58 15.61 6.89
N GLN A 76 -5.47 16.94 6.90
CA GLN A 76 -4.51 17.62 6.03
C GLN A 76 -3.12 17.59 6.66
N VAL A 77 -2.15 17.02 5.94
CA VAL A 77 -0.73 17.03 6.33
C VAL A 77 -0.01 18.11 5.51
N LYS A 78 0.44 19.16 6.21
CA LYS A 78 1.19 20.27 5.64
C LYS A 78 2.67 20.16 5.94
N TYR A 79 3.48 20.58 4.99
CA TYR A 79 4.90 20.86 5.20
C TYR A 79 5.08 22.20 5.94
N PRO A 80 6.27 22.46 6.53
CA PRO A 80 6.57 23.73 7.18
C PRO A 80 6.45 24.96 6.26
N ASP A 81 6.64 24.79 4.95
CA ASP A 81 6.48 25.84 3.93
C ASP A 81 5.01 26.15 3.58
N GLY A 82 4.06 25.42 4.17
CA GLY A 82 2.62 25.60 3.96
C GLY A 82 2.01 24.72 2.87
N THR A 83 2.84 24.07 2.04
CA THR A 83 2.40 23.15 0.97
C THR A 83 1.80 21.86 1.54
N LEU A 84 0.99 21.15 0.75
CA LEU A 84 0.33 19.90 1.19
C LEU A 84 1.11 18.66 0.75
N TYR A 85 1.30 17.73 1.68
CA TYR A 85 1.82 16.40 1.36
C TYR A 85 0.87 15.64 0.45
N ASN A 86 -0.38 15.48 0.89
CA ASN A 86 -1.42 14.85 0.12
C ASN A 86 -2.77 15.43 0.56
N PRO A 87 -3.40 16.32 -0.22
CA PRO A 87 -4.71 16.90 0.10
C PRO A 87 -5.83 15.87 0.24
N ALA A 88 -5.68 14.66 -0.32
CA ALA A 88 -6.69 13.60 -0.28
C ALA A 88 -6.41 12.52 0.78
N ILE A 89 -5.34 12.66 1.58
CA ILE A 89 -4.95 11.62 2.54
C ILE A 89 -6.07 11.34 3.53
N GLY A 90 -6.42 10.06 3.70
CA GLY A 90 -7.46 9.59 4.60
C GLY A 90 -8.90 9.90 4.18
N HIS A 91 -9.12 10.51 3.01
CA HIS A 91 -10.45 10.61 2.41
C HIS A 91 -11.00 9.22 2.11
N ARG A 92 -12.29 9.01 2.38
CA ARG A 92 -13.01 7.76 2.11
C ARG A 92 -14.26 8.02 1.31
N THR A 93 -14.59 7.09 0.42
CA THR A 93 -15.94 6.94 -0.15
C THR A 93 -16.67 5.81 0.58
N ASP A 94 -17.89 5.54 0.14
CA ASP A 94 -18.71 4.43 0.61
C ASP A 94 -18.01 3.08 0.43
N ASP A 95 -18.03 2.24 1.47
CA ASP A 95 -17.33 0.96 1.47
C ASP A 95 -17.97 -0.05 0.51
N GLU A 96 -19.30 -0.03 0.30
CA GLU A 96 -19.95 -0.92 -0.67
C GLU A 96 -19.49 -0.60 -2.09
N ALA A 97 -19.37 0.68 -2.45
CA ALA A 97 -18.85 1.11 -3.75
C ALA A 97 -17.40 0.65 -3.99
N VAL A 98 -16.57 0.63 -2.95
CA VAL A 98 -15.18 0.13 -3.03
C VAL A 98 -15.19 -1.38 -3.23
N LEU A 99 -16.01 -2.11 -2.46
CA LEU A 99 -16.08 -3.57 -2.54
C LEU A 99 -16.64 -4.04 -3.88
N ASP A 100 -17.68 -3.40 -4.41
CA ASP A 100 -18.20 -3.67 -5.75
C ASP A 100 -17.10 -3.54 -6.81
N MET A 101 -16.35 -2.45 -6.78
CA MET A 101 -15.22 -2.24 -7.71
C MET A 101 -14.12 -3.30 -7.54
N VAL A 102 -13.74 -3.62 -6.31
CA VAL A 102 -12.71 -4.65 -6.03
C VAL A 102 -13.16 -6.05 -6.47
N ASN A 103 -14.46 -6.34 -6.40
CA ASN A 103 -15.03 -7.63 -6.80
C ASN A 103 -15.14 -7.78 -8.33
N GLU A 104 -15.29 -6.68 -9.05
CA GLU A 104 -15.44 -6.69 -10.51
C GLU A 104 -14.11 -6.66 -11.26
N VAL A 105 -13.10 -6.02 -10.68
CA VAL A 105 -11.74 -5.98 -11.24
C VAL A 105 -10.97 -7.22 -10.75
N PRO A 106 -10.18 -7.91 -11.59
CA PRO A 106 -9.51 -9.16 -11.21
C PRO A 106 -8.26 -8.96 -10.32
N PHE A 107 -8.34 -8.11 -9.29
CA PHE A 107 -7.24 -7.85 -8.37
C PHE A 107 -6.87 -9.09 -7.56
N ALA A 108 -7.87 -9.69 -6.89
CA ALA A 108 -7.65 -10.85 -6.04
C ALA A 108 -7.09 -12.03 -6.83
N SER A 109 -7.63 -12.27 -8.03
CA SER A 109 -7.16 -13.38 -8.87
C SER A 109 -5.74 -13.19 -9.39
N THR A 110 -5.39 -11.96 -9.73
CA THR A 110 -4.03 -11.62 -10.16
C THR A 110 -3.03 -11.80 -9.02
N LEU A 111 -3.35 -11.36 -7.80
CA LEU A 111 -2.46 -11.53 -6.65
C LEU A 111 -2.28 -12.99 -6.26
N ALA A 112 -3.37 -13.79 -6.30
CA ALA A 112 -3.28 -15.23 -6.08
C ALA A 112 -2.29 -15.88 -7.06
N GLU A 113 -2.32 -15.49 -8.33
CA GLU A 113 -1.38 -15.99 -9.34
C GLU A 113 0.06 -15.50 -9.13
N LEU A 114 0.27 -14.21 -8.77
CA LEU A 114 1.61 -13.66 -8.51
C LEU A 114 2.27 -14.28 -7.27
N TRP A 115 1.47 -14.57 -6.24
CA TRP A 115 1.93 -15.11 -4.96
C TRP A 115 1.95 -16.65 -4.93
N GLY A 116 1.15 -17.30 -5.76
CA GLY A 116 0.81 -18.70 -5.55
C GLY A 116 -0.07 -18.91 -4.31
N SER A 117 -0.88 -17.90 -3.95
CA SER A 117 -1.80 -17.95 -2.81
C SER A 117 -3.10 -18.66 -3.18
N GLU A 118 -3.69 -19.38 -2.23
CA GLU A 118 -5.03 -19.96 -2.36
C GLU A 118 -6.13 -18.93 -2.10
N SER A 119 -5.87 -17.98 -1.20
CA SER A 119 -6.82 -16.96 -0.76
C SER A 119 -6.21 -15.57 -0.80
N VAL A 120 -7.03 -14.58 -1.19
CA VAL A 120 -6.68 -13.16 -1.15
C VAL A 120 -7.83 -12.35 -0.53
N TRP A 121 -7.48 -11.40 0.32
CA TRP A 121 -8.41 -10.48 0.97
C TRP A 121 -8.04 -9.03 0.67
N PHE A 122 -9.06 -8.22 0.41
CA PHE A 122 -8.92 -6.77 0.38
C PHE A 122 -8.74 -6.24 1.81
N PHE A 123 -7.82 -5.29 1.97
CA PHE A 123 -7.47 -4.70 3.25
C PHE A 123 -7.88 -3.23 3.34
N ASP A 124 -7.45 -2.41 2.37
CA ASP A 124 -7.70 -0.98 2.42
C ASP A 124 -7.51 -0.30 1.06
N HIS A 125 -8.09 0.89 0.90
CA HIS A 125 -7.79 1.81 -0.20
C HIS A 125 -7.17 3.12 0.31
N GLU A 126 -6.45 3.83 -0.56
CA GLU A 126 -5.92 5.16 -0.26
C GLU A 126 -5.85 6.01 -1.54
N LEU A 127 -6.11 7.30 -1.39
CA LEU A 127 -6.04 8.27 -2.47
C LEU A 127 -4.77 9.11 -2.36
N TRP A 128 -4.12 9.33 -3.49
CA TRP A 128 -3.05 10.30 -3.64
C TRP A 128 -3.41 11.31 -4.72
N TRP A 129 -3.48 12.56 -4.31
CA TRP A 129 -3.62 13.68 -5.22
C TRP A 129 -2.36 14.55 -5.11
N LYS A 130 -1.45 14.46 -6.08
CA LYS A 130 -0.23 15.29 -6.11
C LYS A 130 -0.39 16.37 -7.16
N ARG A 131 -0.02 17.60 -6.80
CA ARG A 131 -0.07 18.77 -7.70
C ARG A 131 1.24 19.55 -7.61
N HIS A 132 1.79 19.93 -8.75
CA HIS A 132 2.96 20.78 -8.84
C HIS A 132 2.55 22.24 -8.64
N GLY A 133 3.27 22.95 -7.76
CA GLY A 133 3.16 24.40 -7.56
C GLY A 133 3.32 24.83 -6.11
N ASP A 134 3.78 26.06 -5.91
CA ASP A 134 4.11 26.63 -4.59
C ASP A 134 2.89 27.20 -3.85
N SER A 135 1.71 26.59 -4.02
CA SER A 135 0.44 27.05 -3.44
C SER A 135 -0.04 26.13 -2.31
N ASP A 136 -1.01 26.60 -1.51
CA ASP A 136 -1.63 25.86 -0.39
C ASP A 136 -2.17 24.46 -0.75
N ASN A 137 -2.43 24.21 -2.05
CA ASN A 137 -2.96 22.94 -2.55
C ASN A 137 -1.97 22.17 -3.45
N GLY A 138 -0.73 22.66 -3.55
CA GLY A 138 0.32 22.09 -4.37
C GLY A 138 1.53 21.64 -3.55
N ARG A 139 2.52 21.12 -4.25
CA ARG A 139 3.86 20.77 -3.77
C ARG A 139 4.87 21.67 -4.45
N SER A 140 5.79 22.22 -3.66
CA SER A 140 6.91 23.01 -4.15
C SER A 140 7.88 22.17 -5.00
N ALA A 141 8.76 22.83 -5.75
CA ALA A 141 9.79 22.15 -6.52
C ALA A 141 10.69 21.28 -5.60
N GLU A 142 10.97 21.78 -4.40
CA GLU A 142 11.81 21.14 -3.38
C GLU A 142 11.13 19.96 -2.68
N ARG A 143 9.79 19.84 -2.75
CA ARG A 143 8.99 18.78 -2.09
C ARG A 143 8.00 18.11 -3.04
N SER A 144 8.38 18.02 -4.31
CA SER A 144 7.56 17.40 -5.36
C SER A 144 7.49 15.87 -5.21
N ASP A 145 8.50 15.24 -4.62
CA ASP A 145 8.65 13.79 -4.48
C ASP A 145 8.01 13.21 -3.21
N THR A 146 7.78 11.90 -3.23
CA THR A 146 7.43 11.13 -2.04
C THR A 146 8.73 10.59 -1.46
N PRO A 147 9.06 10.83 -0.18
CA PRO A 147 10.30 10.32 0.38
C PRO A 147 10.35 8.78 0.36
N PHE A 148 11.56 8.22 0.28
CA PHE A 148 11.71 6.77 0.34
C PHE A 148 11.31 6.22 1.72
N HIS A 149 10.48 5.18 1.70
CA HIS A 149 9.93 4.54 2.89
C HIS A 149 9.52 3.08 2.60
N GLN A 150 9.08 2.38 3.65
CA GLN A 150 8.38 1.10 3.55
C GLN A 150 7.01 1.25 4.20
N ASP A 151 5.95 0.89 3.47
CA ASP A 151 4.57 0.88 3.97
C ASP A 151 4.40 -0.10 5.14
N SER A 152 5.20 -1.19 5.16
CA SER A 152 5.22 -2.16 6.25
C SER A 152 5.55 -1.55 7.62
N LEU A 153 6.14 -0.36 7.68
CA LEU A 153 6.34 0.36 8.94
C LEU A 153 5.01 0.81 9.58
N ALA A 154 4.00 1.11 8.76
CA ALA A 154 2.71 1.64 9.20
C ALA A 154 1.62 0.58 9.41
N VAL A 155 1.82 -0.65 8.95
CA VAL A 155 0.83 -1.74 9.04
C VAL A 155 1.27 -2.87 9.99
N PRO A 156 0.33 -3.50 10.73
CA PRO A 156 0.64 -4.53 11.72
C PRO A 156 0.73 -5.94 11.13
N PHE A 157 1.09 -6.08 9.85
CA PHE A 157 1.18 -7.38 9.18
C PHE A 157 2.51 -7.52 8.42
N ARG A 158 2.98 -8.76 8.32
CA ARG A 158 4.24 -9.16 7.67
C ARG A 158 4.00 -10.43 6.86
N GLY A 159 4.97 -10.82 6.04
CA GLY A 159 4.87 -11.97 5.13
C GLY A 159 5.05 -11.53 3.67
N LEU A 160 5.13 -12.48 2.75
CA LEU A 160 5.35 -12.21 1.33
C LEU A 160 4.05 -11.98 0.55
N HIS A 161 2.90 -12.40 1.09
CA HIS A 161 1.59 -12.22 0.46
C HIS A 161 0.94 -10.94 0.98
N VAL A 162 1.64 -9.83 0.79
CA VAL A 162 1.12 -8.48 1.04
C VAL A 162 1.45 -7.64 -0.18
N GLY A 163 0.46 -6.94 -0.71
CA GLY A 163 0.67 -6.17 -1.93
C GLY A 163 -0.30 -5.02 -2.07
N LEU A 164 0.12 -4.04 -2.84
CA LEU A 164 -0.70 -2.92 -3.24
C LEU A 164 -0.70 -2.77 -4.76
N PHE A 165 -1.86 -2.40 -5.30
CA PHE A 165 -1.99 -1.90 -6.66
C PHE A 165 -1.90 -0.39 -6.63
N TRP A 166 -0.99 0.18 -7.40
CA TRP A 166 -0.80 1.61 -7.61
C TRP A 166 -1.32 1.96 -9.00
N ILE A 167 -2.49 2.60 -9.03
CA ILE A 167 -3.27 2.85 -10.25
C ILE A 167 -3.26 4.35 -10.53
N CYS A 168 -2.74 4.77 -11.67
CA CYS A 168 -2.81 6.16 -12.13
C CYS A 168 -3.85 6.33 -13.24
N PHE A 169 -4.49 7.51 -13.25
CA PHE A 169 -5.54 7.83 -14.22
C PHE A 169 -5.06 8.69 -15.40
N GLN A 170 -3.79 9.09 -15.38
CA GLN A 170 -3.13 9.84 -16.45
C GLN A 170 -1.90 9.07 -16.95
N PRO A 171 -1.38 9.38 -18.15
CA PRO A 171 -0.05 8.93 -18.55
C PRO A 171 1.00 9.42 -17.55
N ILE A 172 1.90 8.53 -17.13
CA ILE A 172 2.96 8.84 -16.16
C ILE A 172 4.31 8.49 -16.80
N PRO A 173 5.16 9.50 -17.10
CA PRO A 173 6.54 9.25 -17.50
C PRO A 173 7.32 8.52 -16.41
N LYS A 174 8.32 7.73 -16.79
CA LYS A 174 9.16 6.96 -15.86
C LYS A 174 9.75 7.81 -14.73
N GLU A 175 10.17 9.05 -15.03
CA GLU A 175 10.71 9.98 -14.05
C GLU A 175 9.69 10.51 -13.03
N ASN A 176 8.39 10.43 -13.35
CA ASN A 176 7.27 10.81 -12.49
C ASN A 176 6.59 9.60 -11.82
N CYS A 177 7.01 8.38 -12.17
CA CYS A 177 6.53 7.13 -11.61
C CYS A 177 7.18 6.84 -10.24
N LEU A 178 6.54 5.97 -9.46
CA LEU A 178 7.14 5.38 -8.28
C LEU A 178 8.45 4.66 -8.63
N GLN A 179 9.48 4.89 -7.82
CA GLN A 179 10.72 4.14 -7.84
C GLN A 179 10.72 3.11 -6.72
N VAL A 180 11.07 1.87 -7.06
CA VAL A 180 11.10 0.73 -6.11
C VAL A 180 12.49 0.11 -6.12
N VAL A 181 13.11 -0.04 -4.96
CA VAL A 181 14.41 -0.73 -4.82
C VAL A 181 14.20 -2.23 -4.92
N LYS A 182 14.76 -2.85 -5.95
CA LYS A 182 14.58 -4.29 -6.22
C LYS A 182 14.99 -5.15 -5.03
N GLY A 183 14.16 -6.13 -4.69
CA GLY A 183 14.46 -7.15 -3.67
C GLY A 183 14.42 -6.66 -2.22
N SER A 184 14.30 -5.34 -2.00
CA SER A 184 14.32 -4.73 -0.65
C SER A 184 13.21 -5.23 0.28
N HIS A 185 12.11 -5.75 -0.26
CA HIS A 185 11.03 -6.39 0.51
C HIS A 185 11.43 -7.62 1.32
N ARG A 186 12.57 -8.25 0.99
CA ARG A 186 13.12 -9.40 1.71
C ARG A 186 14.15 -9.00 2.77
N GLY A 187 14.51 -7.72 2.81
CA GLY A 187 15.40 -7.14 3.80
C GLY A 187 14.68 -6.79 5.10
N PRO A 188 15.38 -6.13 6.03
CA PRO A 188 14.76 -5.65 7.26
C PRO A 188 13.73 -4.54 6.95
N VAL A 189 12.80 -4.34 7.89
CA VAL A 189 11.99 -3.12 7.91
C VAL A 189 12.84 -2.04 8.54
N TYR A 190 13.09 -0.97 7.83
CA TYR A 190 13.89 0.17 8.25
C TYR A 190 13.02 1.22 8.93
N GLN A 191 13.62 1.98 9.82
CA GLN A 191 13.05 3.22 10.33
C GLN A 191 12.91 4.22 9.18
N LEU A 192 11.94 5.12 9.29
CA LEU A 192 11.77 6.20 8.33
C LEU A 192 13.06 7.02 8.23
N ALA A 193 13.44 7.34 7.00
CA ALA A 193 14.60 8.16 6.73
C ALA A 193 14.49 9.53 7.42
N PRO A 194 15.61 10.13 7.83
CA PRO A 194 15.61 11.50 8.25
C PRO A 194 15.17 12.48 7.17
N GLY A 195 14.46 13.55 7.54
CA GLY A 195 14.04 14.61 6.61
C GLY A 195 12.81 14.32 5.74
N THR A 196 12.09 13.22 6.00
CA THR A 196 10.76 12.94 5.45
C THR A 196 9.66 13.63 6.29
N ILE A 197 8.41 13.74 5.80
CA ILE A 197 7.32 14.35 6.61
C ILE A 197 7.01 13.56 7.90
N PHE A 198 7.43 12.31 7.94
CA PHE A 198 7.35 11.40 9.08
C PHE A 198 8.76 11.11 9.63
N GLY A 199 9.77 11.78 9.08
CA GLY A 199 11.18 11.50 9.25
C GLY A 199 11.68 12.04 10.57
N MET A 200 12.47 11.20 11.21
CA MET A 200 13.13 11.50 12.47
C MET A 200 14.31 12.43 12.23
N ASP A 201 14.76 13.08 13.30
CA ASP A 201 16.11 13.60 13.34
C ASP A 201 17.08 12.40 13.21
N PRO A 202 18.08 12.38 12.30
CA PRO A 202 19.06 11.30 12.25
C PRO A 202 19.77 11.10 13.59
N ASP A 203 19.91 12.19 14.36
CA ASP A 203 20.55 12.20 15.67
C ASP A 203 19.59 11.74 16.79
N GLU A 204 18.28 11.58 16.49
CA GLU A 204 17.26 11.09 17.42
C GLU A 204 16.30 10.05 16.79
N PRO A 205 16.76 8.80 16.54
CA PRO A 205 15.92 7.75 16.00
C PRO A 205 14.77 7.37 16.95
N MET A 206 13.64 6.91 16.38
CA MET A 206 12.44 6.49 17.12
C MET A 206 12.74 5.23 17.90
N VAL A 207 13.49 4.27 17.38
CA VAL A 207 13.90 3.10 18.17
C VAL A 207 15.41 2.91 18.07
N PRO A 208 16.05 2.25 19.05
CA PRO A 208 17.44 1.84 18.91
C PRO A 208 17.66 1.06 17.62
N GLU A 209 18.79 1.29 16.95
CA GLU A 209 19.14 0.58 15.70
C GLU A 209 19.18 -0.95 15.86
N SER A 210 19.45 -1.43 17.09
CA SER A 210 19.40 -2.85 17.44
C SER A 210 17.99 -3.46 17.37
N VAL A 211 16.95 -2.63 17.40
CA VAL A 211 15.54 -3.03 17.24
C VAL A 211 15.10 -2.88 15.79
N GLN A 212 15.48 -1.78 15.14
CA GLN A 212 15.14 -1.51 13.76
C GLN A 212 16.23 -0.66 13.13
N PRO A 213 16.87 -1.09 12.03
CA PRO A 213 17.94 -0.31 11.41
C PRO A 213 17.39 0.97 10.80
N VAL A 214 18.22 2.02 10.75
CA VAL A 214 17.91 3.24 9.97
C VAL A 214 18.04 2.93 8.49
N MET A 215 17.15 3.49 7.67
CA MET A 215 17.21 3.30 6.23
C MET A 215 18.53 3.87 5.67
N PRO A 216 19.32 3.09 4.91
CA PRO A 216 20.51 3.61 4.24
C PRO A 216 20.05 4.65 3.21
N MET A 217 20.38 5.92 3.39
CA MET A 217 19.85 7.01 2.56
C MET A 217 20.92 7.98 2.07
N THR A 218 22.19 7.66 2.28
CA THR A 218 23.30 8.46 1.75
C THR A 218 23.25 8.46 0.21
N GLU A 219 23.79 9.51 -0.42
CA GLU A 219 23.87 9.58 -1.88
C GLU A 219 24.65 8.39 -2.45
N ASP A 220 25.76 8.02 -1.80
CA ASP A 220 26.56 6.85 -2.16
C ASP A 220 25.75 5.56 -2.06
N GLU A 221 25.00 5.32 -0.98
CA GLU A 221 24.16 4.11 -0.85
C GLU A 221 23.08 4.04 -1.94
N ARG A 222 22.41 5.17 -2.20
CA ARG A 222 21.36 5.24 -3.24
C ARG A 222 21.92 5.01 -4.64
N ALA A 223 23.14 5.45 -4.91
CA ALA A 223 23.81 5.21 -6.20
C ALA A 223 24.05 3.72 -6.49
N HIS A 224 24.09 2.87 -5.46
CA HIS A 224 24.29 1.42 -5.60
C HIS A 224 22.97 0.63 -5.68
N TRP A 225 21.82 1.28 -5.53
CA TRP A 225 20.53 0.60 -5.62
C TRP A 225 20.12 0.34 -7.06
N GLU A 226 19.58 -0.86 -7.29
CA GLU A 226 18.85 -1.14 -8.52
C GLU A 226 17.37 -0.77 -8.34
N TYR A 227 16.88 0.11 -9.21
CA TYR A 227 15.50 0.57 -9.17
C TYR A 227 14.65 -0.04 -10.28
N CYS A 228 13.41 -0.34 -9.96
CA CYS A 228 12.32 -0.45 -10.91
C CYS A 228 11.58 0.89 -11.03
N ALA A 229 11.31 1.32 -12.27
CA ALA A 229 10.46 2.45 -12.62
C ALA A 229 9.99 2.29 -14.06
N TRP A 230 8.81 2.80 -14.39
CA TRP A 230 8.13 2.51 -15.65
C TRP A 230 7.45 3.74 -16.22
N ASP A 231 7.47 3.91 -17.54
CA ASP A 231 6.48 4.71 -18.24
C ASP A 231 5.13 3.98 -18.19
N LEU A 232 4.05 4.69 -17.91
CA LEU A 232 2.72 4.10 -17.73
C LEU A 232 1.69 4.83 -18.60
N GLU A 233 0.84 4.05 -19.25
CA GLU A 233 -0.38 4.53 -19.90
C GLU A 233 -1.61 4.27 -19.00
N PRO A 234 -2.70 5.04 -19.15
CA PRO A 234 -3.95 4.75 -18.46
C PRO A 234 -4.39 3.30 -18.68
N GLY A 235 -4.54 2.56 -17.58
CA GLY A 235 -4.88 1.14 -17.58
C GLY A 235 -3.71 0.22 -17.24
N ASP A 236 -2.48 0.71 -17.30
CA ASP A 236 -1.34 0.04 -16.65
C ASP A 236 -1.45 0.16 -15.13
N VAL A 237 -1.01 -0.87 -14.42
CA VAL A 237 -1.02 -0.89 -12.95
C VAL A 237 0.30 -1.42 -12.42
N VAL A 238 0.89 -0.73 -11.44
CA VAL A 238 2.07 -1.22 -10.73
C VAL A 238 1.63 -2.00 -9.50
N VAL A 239 2.09 -3.23 -9.34
CA VAL A 239 1.91 -4.02 -8.12
C VAL A 239 3.18 -3.94 -7.31
N VAL A 240 3.07 -3.60 -6.02
CA VAL A 240 4.23 -3.38 -5.13
C VAL A 240 4.02 -4.12 -3.82
N HIS A 241 5.06 -4.79 -3.33
CA HIS A 241 5.09 -5.31 -1.97
C HIS A 241 5.40 -4.17 -0.99
N PRO A 242 4.61 -3.93 0.07
CA PRO A 242 4.78 -2.78 0.96
C PRO A 242 6.07 -2.79 1.78
N GLY A 243 6.72 -3.96 1.88
CA GLY A 243 8.05 -4.11 2.44
C GLY A 243 9.18 -3.60 1.54
N THR A 244 8.92 -3.27 0.26
CA THR A 244 9.95 -2.65 -0.58
C THR A 244 10.25 -1.24 -0.11
N ILE A 245 11.52 -0.84 -0.19
CA ILE A 245 11.90 0.58 -0.12
C ILE A 245 11.42 1.22 -1.43
N HIS A 246 10.49 2.16 -1.31
CA HIS A 246 9.93 2.86 -2.47
C HIS A 246 9.66 4.33 -2.16
N GLY A 247 9.64 5.15 -3.19
CA GLY A 247 9.48 6.59 -3.07
C GLY A 247 9.53 7.25 -4.44
N SER A 248 10.02 8.49 -4.47
CA SER A 248 10.05 9.33 -5.66
C SER A 248 8.62 9.67 -6.15
N ALA A 249 8.31 9.41 -7.41
CA ALA A 249 7.06 9.80 -8.04
C ALA A 249 6.78 11.31 -7.93
N PRO A 250 7.70 12.18 -8.39
CA PRO A 250 7.52 13.62 -8.35
C PRO A 250 6.38 14.07 -9.28
N VAL A 251 5.86 15.25 -9.01
CA VAL A 251 5.10 16.06 -9.99
C VAL A 251 6.00 17.16 -10.51
N SER A 252 5.85 17.53 -11.77
CA SER A 252 6.73 18.47 -12.46
C SER A 252 5.91 19.39 -13.36
N ALA A 253 6.53 20.41 -13.98
CA ALA A 253 5.82 21.25 -14.94
C ALA A 253 5.23 20.46 -16.13
N SER A 254 5.91 19.38 -16.57
CA SER A 254 5.45 18.50 -17.65
C SER A 254 4.46 17.41 -17.21
N CYS A 255 4.42 17.08 -15.91
CA CYS A 255 3.47 16.18 -15.28
C CYS A 255 2.89 16.85 -14.02
N PRO A 256 2.04 17.90 -14.19
CA PRO A 256 1.71 18.84 -13.11
C PRO A 256 0.73 18.28 -12.10
N GLU A 257 0.03 17.19 -12.41
CA GLU A 257 -0.96 16.61 -11.53
C GLU A 257 -0.99 15.09 -11.70
N ARG A 258 -1.07 14.38 -10.58
CA ARG A 258 -1.22 12.92 -10.53
C ARG A 258 -2.33 12.53 -9.57
N HIS A 259 -3.27 11.75 -10.10
CA HIS A 259 -4.31 11.09 -9.33
C HIS A 259 -3.96 9.61 -9.26
N THR A 260 -3.77 9.10 -8.05
CA THR A 260 -3.45 7.70 -7.83
C THR A 260 -4.40 7.07 -6.82
N LEU A 261 -5.03 5.96 -7.21
CA LEU A 261 -5.71 5.06 -6.30
C LEU A 261 -4.75 3.94 -5.88
N VAL A 262 -4.60 3.74 -4.58
CA VAL A 262 -3.85 2.62 -4.00
C VAL A 262 -4.82 1.64 -3.38
N LEU A 263 -4.72 0.36 -3.72
CA LEU A 263 -5.54 -0.70 -3.15
C LEU A 263 -4.63 -1.76 -2.52
N ARG A 264 -4.87 -2.14 -1.27
CA ARG A 264 -4.03 -3.04 -0.49
C ARG A 264 -4.74 -4.36 -0.25
N PHE A 265 -3.97 -5.44 -0.33
CA PHE A 265 -4.44 -6.81 -0.20
C PHE A 265 -3.46 -7.65 0.61
N VAL A 266 -3.98 -8.71 1.22
CA VAL A 266 -3.22 -9.74 1.93
C VAL A 266 -3.61 -11.12 1.41
N GLY A 267 -2.71 -12.10 1.52
CA GLY A 267 -2.96 -13.50 1.21
C GLY A 267 -2.45 -14.43 2.30
N ASP A 268 -2.26 -15.70 1.97
CA ASP A 268 -2.01 -16.77 2.96
C ASP A 268 -0.69 -16.63 3.72
N ASP A 269 0.38 -16.17 3.07
CA ASP A 269 1.64 -15.77 3.73
C ASP A 269 1.57 -14.31 4.19
N CYS A 270 0.60 -14.06 5.07
CA CYS A 270 0.48 -12.84 5.83
C CYS A 270 0.22 -13.22 7.29
N TRP A 271 0.96 -12.61 8.21
CA TRP A 271 0.84 -12.86 9.64
C TRP A 271 0.91 -11.57 10.44
N PHE A 272 0.18 -11.55 11.55
CA PHE A 272 0.12 -10.40 12.43
C PHE A 272 1.44 -10.22 13.17
N SER A 273 2.00 -9.02 13.07
CA SER A 273 3.13 -8.57 13.87
C SER A 273 2.71 -7.31 14.60
N LYS A 274 2.98 -7.24 15.90
CA LYS A 274 2.82 -5.96 16.60
C LYS A 274 3.72 -4.92 15.94
N GLY A 275 3.15 -3.76 15.66
CA GLY A 275 3.94 -2.58 15.32
C GLY A 275 4.67 -2.11 16.59
N ALA A 276 5.96 -1.80 16.47
CA ALA A 276 6.65 -1.06 17.51
C ALA A 276 6.30 0.42 17.37
N VAL A 277 5.75 1.01 18.43
CA VAL A 277 5.58 2.46 18.56
C VAL A 277 6.48 2.91 19.69
N TYR A 278 7.40 3.81 19.38
CA TYR A 278 8.17 4.47 20.42
C TYR A 278 7.44 5.69 20.93
N ILE A 279 7.30 5.78 22.25
CA ILE A 279 6.79 6.98 22.92
C ILE A 279 7.99 7.84 23.30
N ARG A 280 8.14 8.98 22.61
CA ARG A 280 9.27 9.90 22.79
C ARG A 280 9.32 10.47 24.21
N GLU A 281 8.17 10.73 24.81
CA GLU A 281 8.02 11.31 26.14
C GLU A 281 8.48 10.35 27.24
N THR A 282 8.23 9.04 27.09
CA THR A 282 8.58 8.02 28.09
C THR A 282 9.86 7.26 27.76
N ARG A 283 10.38 7.41 26.53
CA ARG A 283 11.51 6.64 25.98
C ARG A 283 11.28 5.13 26.00
N GLU A 284 10.02 4.71 25.84
CA GLU A 284 9.63 3.31 25.83
C GLU A 284 9.22 2.85 24.44
N ILE A 285 9.65 1.64 24.08
CA ILE A 285 9.09 0.92 22.94
C ILE A 285 7.82 0.24 23.42
N LEU A 286 6.67 0.78 23.03
CA LEU A 286 5.41 0.07 23.18
C LEU A 286 5.18 -0.79 21.96
N GLN A 287 5.00 -2.09 22.19
CA GLN A 287 4.38 -2.93 21.18
C GLN A 287 2.90 -2.55 21.11
N LYS A 288 2.54 -1.67 20.19
CA LYS A 288 1.14 -1.26 20.03
C LYS A 288 0.42 -2.37 19.28
N ALA A 289 -0.61 -2.91 19.90
CA ALA A 289 -1.64 -3.61 19.16
C ALA A 289 -2.43 -2.54 18.39
N PHE A 290 -2.45 -2.60 17.06
CA PHE A 290 -3.37 -1.79 16.22
C PHE A 290 -4.84 -2.26 16.35
N LEU A 291 -5.10 -3.18 17.27
CA LEU A 291 -6.39 -3.81 17.55
C LEU A 291 -7.56 -2.88 17.85
N PRO A 292 -7.42 -1.68 18.47
CA PRO A 292 -8.57 -0.80 18.73
C PRO A 292 -9.32 -0.31 17.47
N SER A 293 -8.77 -0.56 16.28
CA SER A 293 -9.33 -0.21 14.96
C SER A 293 -10.09 -1.35 14.27
N LEU A 294 -9.97 -2.59 14.77
CA LEU A 294 -10.61 -3.79 14.22
C LEU A 294 -11.98 -4.04 14.87
N HIS A 295 -12.72 -2.96 15.12
CA HIS A 295 -14.03 -2.99 15.72
C HIS A 295 -15.05 -2.47 14.73
N ASN A 296 -16.27 -3.00 14.74
CA ASN A 296 -17.38 -2.37 14.04
C ASN A 296 -17.78 -1.05 14.73
N ASP A 297 -18.72 -0.31 14.14
CA ASP A 297 -19.22 0.97 14.68
C ASP A 297 -19.85 0.87 16.09
N LYS A 298 -20.01 -0.35 16.62
CA LYS A 298 -20.54 -0.64 17.97
C LYS A 298 -19.43 -0.97 18.97
N GLY A 299 -18.15 -0.93 18.57
CA GLY A 299 -17.03 -1.30 19.42
C GLY A 299 -16.89 -2.80 19.63
N GLU A 300 -17.65 -3.63 18.91
CA GLU A 300 -17.51 -5.08 18.93
C GLU A 300 -16.33 -5.45 18.03
N TYR A 301 -15.48 -6.38 18.46
CA TYR A 301 -14.46 -6.91 17.56
C TYR A 301 -15.13 -7.49 16.32
N ILE A 302 -14.59 -7.21 15.15
CA ILE A 302 -15.03 -7.86 13.91
C ILE A 302 -14.69 -9.38 13.96
N TYR A 303 -13.86 -9.80 14.92
CA TYR A 303 -13.38 -11.17 15.12
C TYR A 303 -13.48 -11.62 16.59
N ASP A 304 -14.04 -12.80 16.85
CA ASP A 304 -14.21 -13.40 18.19
C ASP A 304 -12.89 -13.79 18.91
N LYS A 305 -11.71 -13.38 18.41
CA LYS A 305 -10.39 -13.72 18.97
C LYS A 305 -9.42 -12.54 18.94
N GLU A 306 -8.68 -12.37 20.04
CA GLU A 306 -7.53 -11.47 20.14
C GLU A 306 -6.39 -11.93 19.22
N LEU A 307 -5.85 -11.02 18.38
CA LEU A 307 -4.70 -11.29 17.51
C LEU A 307 -3.39 -11.41 18.30
N ARG A 308 -2.63 -12.47 18.04
CA ARG A 308 -1.31 -12.73 18.62
C ARG A 308 -0.23 -12.66 17.55
N PRO A 309 1.00 -12.21 17.89
CA PRO A 309 2.12 -12.25 16.97
C PRO A 309 2.28 -13.64 16.35
N GLY A 310 2.34 -13.71 15.02
CA GLY A 310 2.41 -14.96 14.27
C GLY A 310 1.06 -15.55 13.85
N ASP A 311 -0.07 -14.97 14.26
CA ASP A 311 -1.38 -15.40 13.75
C ASP A 311 -1.46 -15.13 12.25
N HIS A 312 -1.75 -16.18 11.48
CA HIS A 312 -1.85 -16.10 10.02
C HIS A 312 -3.26 -15.72 9.57
N PHE A 313 -3.35 -14.91 8.52
CA PHE A 313 -4.59 -14.67 7.79
C PHE A 313 -4.77 -15.79 6.76
N SER A 314 -4.99 -17.03 7.22
CA SER A 314 -5.18 -18.20 6.35
C SER A 314 -6.42 -18.99 6.75
N SER A 315 -7.02 -19.71 5.80
CA SER A 315 -8.32 -20.32 6.03
C SER A 315 -8.29 -21.61 6.86
N PHE A 316 -7.31 -22.54 6.76
CA PHE A 316 -7.50 -23.87 7.38
C PHE A 316 -6.28 -24.70 7.83
N LEU A 317 -5.02 -24.22 7.81
CA LEU A 317 -3.86 -25.11 8.00
C LEU A 317 -3.07 -24.98 9.32
N SER A 318 -3.41 -24.04 10.22
CA SER A 318 -2.74 -23.94 11.52
C SER A 318 -3.73 -23.73 12.67
N PRO A 319 -3.54 -24.36 13.85
CA PRO A 319 -4.35 -24.10 15.05
C PRO A 319 -4.23 -22.65 15.58
N GLN A 320 -3.41 -21.81 14.95
CA GLN A 320 -3.17 -20.38 15.24
C GLN A 320 -3.68 -19.45 14.11
N SER A 321 -4.58 -19.93 13.24
CA SER A 321 -5.08 -19.12 12.12
C SER A 321 -6.19 -18.15 12.56
N LEU A 322 -6.10 -16.90 12.10
CA LEU A 322 -7.20 -15.95 12.11
C LEU A 322 -8.18 -16.35 10.99
N LEU A 323 -9.42 -16.67 11.36
CA LEU A 323 -10.48 -16.98 10.41
C LEU A 323 -11.06 -15.66 9.86
N LEU A 324 -10.50 -15.15 8.76
CA LEU A 324 -11.16 -14.11 7.94
C LEU A 324 -12.35 -14.66 7.13
N GLY A 325 -12.80 -15.89 7.39
CA GLY A 325 -13.64 -16.65 6.47
C GLY A 325 -12.87 -17.06 5.20
N PRO A 326 -13.50 -17.74 4.23
CA PRO A 326 -12.88 -17.97 2.94
C PRO A 326 -12.63 -16.61 2.26
N GLY A 327 -11.38 -16.30 1.92
CA GLY A 327 -11.10 -15.22 0.96
C GLY A 327 -11.63 -15.57 -0.43
N VAL A 328 -11.25 -14.83 -1.47
CA VAL A 328 -11.50 -15.34 -2.83
C VAL A 328 -10.65 -16.58 -3.02
N THR A 329 -11.29 -17.75 -3.07
CA THR A 329 -10.57 -19.02 -3.18
C THR A 329 -10.32 -19.36 -4.64
N ALA A 330 -9.09 -19.76 -4.96
CA ALA A 330 -8.64 -20.05 -6.33
C ALA A 330 -9.17 -21.36 -6.95
N ARG A 331 -10.19 -21.99 -6.35
CA ARG A 331 -10.67 -23.31 -6.78
C ARG A 331 -11.56 -23.26 -8.02
#